data_AF-A0AAV3YIL9-F1
#
_entry.id   AF-A0AAV3YIL9-F1
#
_cell.length_a   1.000
_cell.length_b   1.000
_cell.length_c   1.000
_cell.angle_alpha   90.00
_cell.angle_beta   90.00
_cell.angle_gamma   90.00
#
_symmetry.space_group_name_H-M   'P 1'
#
loop_
_entity.id
_entity.type
_entity.pdbx_description
1 polymer ?
#
loop_
_entity_poly.entity_id
_entity_poly.type
_entity_poly.pdbx_seq_one_letter_code
_entity_poly.pdbx_strand_id
1 'polypeptide(L)'
;MDSHKFSQVLHNIGYPNAHKLDPQALEWAFENSATVPFLNWFLNSVAADNVVSTDDLHEFKHIKDSGGLIEGLQLDEALKNIENEGPGNDSLESEVDKLQKALVQATARKQSLLSHCNKLSVQQVGLQNKVMKMKEVEEQADRNLKQVTDKCAMQDVKINKALQSLAGAIGRLGELYKNKSEGKGKMNSSSEDHFLSQLDLSAFHDAEAKYSHDLTAFTKKQFFEFNSAAPVKYCRTGSPLTLWYSSVGSIAGFCKEAFRSLKRRVTGAETGEQVICTLMLDEMAIKKHV
;
A
#
# COMPACT_ATOMS: atom_id res chain seq x y z
N MET A 1 1.97 -72.65 -3.30
CA MET A 1 2.97 -73.39 -4.10
C MET A 1 2.14 -74.06 -5.16
N ASP A 2 2.14 -73.51 -6.37
CA ASP A 2 0.96 -73.61 -7.21
C ASP A 2 1.22 -74.57 -8.37
N SER A 3 0.49 -75.68 -8.37
CA SER A 3 0.47 -76.66 -9.47
C SER A 3 0.11 -76.01 -10.82
N HIS A 4 -0.72 -74.96 -10.79
CA HIS A 4 -1.04 -74.11 -11.94
C HIS A 4 0.19 -73.38 -12.49
N LYS A 5 1.06 -72.84 -11.62
CA LYS A 5 2.29 -72.17 -12.03
C LYS A 5 3.24 -73.17 -12.72
N PHE A 6 3.26 -74.41 -12.26
CA PHE A 6 4.10 -75.46 -12.84
C PHE A 6 3.62 -75.89 -14.23
N SER A 7 2.33 -76.10 -14.42
CA SER A 7 1.76 -76.36 -15.75
C SER A 7 2.02 -75.17 -16.71
N GLN A 8 1.92 -73.95 -16.22
CA GLN A 8 2.23 -72.75 -17.00
C GLN A 8 3.72 -72.67 -17.40
N VAL A 9 4.64 -72.98 -16.49
CA VAL A 9 6.08 -73.05 -16.81
C VAL A 9 6.34 -74.14 -17.85
N LEU A 10 5.73 -75.34 -17.71
CA LEU A 10 5.84 -76.42 -18.70
C LEU A 10 5.31 -76.01 -20.08
N HIS A 11 4.24 -75.23 -20.12
CA HIS A 11 3.71 -74.67 -21.36
C HIS A 11 4.68 -73.64 -21.97
N ASN A 12 5.24 -72.76 -21.15
CA ASN A 12 6.15 -71.71 -21.60
C ASN A 12 7.48 -72.26 -22.14
N ILE A 13 7.96 -73.39 -21.61
CA ILE A 13 9.16 -74.06 -22.12
C ILE A 13 8.89 -75.01 -23.31
N GLY A 14 7.65 -75.05 -23.80
CA GLY A 14 7.29 -75.83 -24.98
C GLY A 14 7.21 -77.34 -24.77
N TYR A 15 6.91 -77.82 -23.55
CA TYR A 15 6.77 -79.26 -23.31
C TYR A 15 5.62 -79.86 -24.15
N PRO A 16 5.86 -80.88 -25.02
CA PRO A 16 4.88 -81.32 -26.02
C PRO A 16 3.52 -81.79 -25.47
N ASN A 17 3.49 -82.28 -24.22
CA ASN A 17 2.27 -82.74 -23.57
C ASN A 17 1.77 -81.79 -22.46
N ALA A 18 2.25 -80.54 -22.42
CA ALA A 18 1.83 -79.54 -21.43
C ALA A 18 0.31 -79.33 -21.40
N HIS A 19 -0.33 -79.34 -22.57
CA HIS A 19 -1.77 -79.18 -22.73
C HIS A 19 -2.62 -80.36 -22.22
N LYS A 20 -2.01 -81.52 -21.93
CA LYS A 20 -2.68 -82.71 -21.38
C LYS A 20 -2.52 -82.83 -19.87
N LEU A 21 -1.72 -81.97 -19.25
CA LEU A 21 -1.45 -81.99 -17.82
C LEU A 21 -2.52 -81.19 -17.08
N ASP A 22 -3.31 -81.89 -16.27
CA ASP A 22 -4.25 -81.27 -15.35
C ASP A 22 -3.51 -80.76 -14.10
N PRO A 23 -3.57 -79.45 -13.79
CA PRO A 23 -2.97 -78.89 -12.60
C PRO A 23 -3.44 -79.53 -11.29
N GLN A 24 -4.70 -79.98 -11.21
CA GLN A 24 -5.24 -80.61 -10.00
C GLN A 24 -4.64 -82.00 -9.77
N ALA A 25 -4.36 -82.73 -10.85
CA ALA A 25 -3.70 -84.04 -10.79
C ALA A 25 -2.23 -83.98 -10.34
N LEU A 26 -1.64 -82.78 -10.21
CA LEU A 26 -0.26 -82.56 -9.78
C LEU A 26 -0.14 -82.02 -8.34
N GLU A 27 -1.25 -81.74 -7.66
CA GLU A 27 -1.24 -81.19 -6.30
C GLU A 27 -0.50 -82.09 -5.30
N TRP A 28 -0.65 -83.42 -5.42
CA TRP A 28 0.04 -84.40 -4.58
C TRP A 28 1.57 -84.25 -4.60
N ALA A 29 2.14 -83.79 -5.71
CA ALA A 29 3.59 -83.61 -5.85
C ALA A 29 4.08 -82.36 -5.09
N PHE A 30 3.20 -81.39 -4.83
CA PHE A 30 3.47 -80.22 -3.99
C PHE A 30 3.22 -80.48 -2.50
N GLU A 31 2.49 -81.55 -2.16
CA GLU A 31 2.25 -81.98 -0.78
C GLU A 31 3.35 -82.89 -0.23
N ASN A 32 4.08 -83.60 -1.10
CA ASN A 32 5.19 -84.46 -0.69
C ASN A 32 6.46 -83.64 -0.40
N SER A 33 6.90 -83.66 0.86
CA SER A 33 8.08 -82.91 1.32
C SER A 33 9.39 -83.27 0.60
N ALA A 34 9.49 -84.47 0.02
CA ALA A 34 10.66 -84.88 -0.76
C ALA A 34 10.76 -84.23 -2.14
N THR A 35 9.63 -83.85 -2.77
CA THR A 35 9.57 -83.31 -4.14
C THR A 35 9.50 -81.78 -4.17
N VAL A 36 9.04 -81.15 -3.08
CA VAL A 36 8.91 -79.69 -2.95
C VAL A 36 10.21 -78.92 -3.24
N PRO A 37 11.40 -79.33 -2.76
CA PRO A 37 12.65 -78.59 -3.05
C PRO A 37 12.96 -78.53 -4.54
N PHE A 38 12.76 -79.64 -5.25
CA PHE A 38 12.96 -79.72 -6.70
C PHE A 38 11.94 -78.84 -7.44
N LEU A 39 10.66 -78.94 -7.10
CA LEU A 39 9.60 -78.16 -7.76
C LEU A 39 9.83 -76.65 -7.56
N ASN A 40 10.28 -76.24 -6.39
CA ASN A 40 10.60 -74.85 -6.12
C ASN A 40 11.81 -74.38 -6.94
N TRP A 41 12.86 -75.19 -7.04
CA TRP A 41 13.99 -74.89 -7.92
C TRP A 41 13.54 -74.77 -9.38
N PHE A 42 12.75 -75.73 -9.87
CA PHE A 42 12.28 -75.77 -11.24
C PHE A 42 11.45 -74.52 -11.60
N LEU A 43 10.49 -74.16 -10.74
CA LEU A 43 9.61 -73.01 -10.95
C LEU A 43 10.32 -71.64 -10.94
N ASN A 44 11.50 -71.55 -10.33
CA ASN A 44 12.25 -70.30 -10.21
C ASN A 44 13.48 -70.24 -11.12
N SER A 45 13.98 -71.40 -11.57
CA SER A 45 15.25 -71.49 -12.30
C SER A 45 15.09 -71.93 -13.74
N VAL A 46 13.93 -72.48 -14.14
CA VAL A 46 13.68 -72.96 -15.50
C VAL A 46 12.77 -71.98 -16.24
N ALA A 47 13.31 -71.34 -17.28
CA ALA A 47 12.60 -70.44 -18.19
C ALA A 47 12.72 -70.93 -19.64
N ALA A 48 11.97 -70.30 -20.56
CA ALA A 48 12.04 -70.61 -21.99
C ALA A 48 13.47 -70.47 -22.55
N ASP A 49 14.24 -69.50 -22.03
CA ASP A 49 15.63 -69.26 -22.41
C ASP A 49 16.58 -70.41 -22.06
N ASN A 50 16.18 -71.32 -21.17
CA ASN A 50 16.98 -72.48 -20.79
C ASN A 50 16.69 -73.71 -21.67
N VAL A 51 15.75 -73.60 -22.61
CA VAL A 51 15.38 -74.69 -23.51
C VAL A 51 15.91 -74.40 -24.90
N VAL A 52 16.81 -75.26 -25.34
CA VAL A 52 17.37 -75.22 -26.68
C VAL A 52 16.32 -75.68 -27.69
N SER A 53 15.95 -74.82 -28.63
CA SER A 53 15.02 -75.17 -29.68
C SER A 53 15.66 -76.10 -30.73
N THR A 54 14.84 -76.70 -31.58
CA THR A 54 15.34 -77.53 -32.69
C THR A 54 16.15 -76.72 -33.70
N ASP A 55 15.82 -75.43 -33.84
CA ASP A 55 16.51 -74.51 -34.74
C ASP A 55 17.86 -74.12 -34.17
N ASP A 56 17.95 -73.85 -32.85
CA ASP A 56 19.21 -73.59 -32.15
C ASP A 56 20.15 -74.80 -32.23
N LEU A 57 19.60 -76.03 -32.14
CA LEU A 57 20.38 -77.26 -32.33
C LEU A 57 20.93 -77.40 -33.75
N HIS A 58 20.17 -76.96 -34.76
CA HIS A 58 20.61 -76.99 -36.15
C HIS A 58 21.69 -75.94 -36.40
N GLU A 59 21.52 -74.73 -35.88
CA GLU A 59 22.51 -73.65 -35.94
C GLU A 59 23.80 -74.04 -35.21
N PHE A 60 23.70 -74.63 -34.02
CA PHE A 60 24.85 -75.15 -33.28
C PHE A 60 25.60 -76.23 -34.08
N LYS A 61 24.88 -77.17 -34.70
CA LYS A 61 25.51 -78.20 -35.57
C LYS A 61 26.21 -77.55 -36.76
N HIS A 62 25.59 -76.57 -37.40
CA HIS A 62 26.21 -75.85 -38.51
C HIS A 62 27.48 -75.08 -38.08
N ILE A 63 27.47 -74.43 -36.92
CA ILE A 63 28.65 -73.75 -36.34
C ILE A 63 29.74 -74.76 -36.01
N LYS A 64 29.37 -75.92 -35.48
CA LYS A 64 30.30 -77.01 -35.18
C LYS A 64 30.94 -77.60 -36.45
N ASP A 65 30.14 -77.85 -37.49
CA ASP A 65 30.58 -78.44 -38.75
C ASP A 65 31.45 -77.47 -39.58
N SER A 66 31.22 -76.16 -39.42
CA SER A 66 32.04 -75.10 -40.04
C SER A 66 33.33 -74.79 -39.29
N GLY A 67 33.58 -75.45 -38.14
CA GLY A 67 34.77 -75.22 -37.32
C GLY A 67 34.80 -73.86 -36.62
N GLY A 68 33.67 -73.16 -36.56
CA GLY A 68 33.54 -71.85 -35.90
C GLY A 68 33.27 -71.95 -34.39
N LEU A 69 33.32 -73.16 -33.82
CA LEU A 69 33.08 -73.38 -32.40
C LEU A 69 34.32 -72.99 -31.59
N ILE A 70 34.19 -71.93 -30.82
CA ILE A 70 35.25 -71.41 -29.96
C ILE A 70 35.27 -72.26 -28.68
N GLU A 71 36.27 -73.14 -28.55
CA GLU A 71 36.46 -74.01 -27.38
C GLU A 71 37.86 -73.83 -26.78
N GLY A 72 37.99 -74.15 -25.48
CA GLY A 72 39.27 -74.14 -24.78
C GLY A 72 39.98 -72.78 -24.80
N LEU A 73 41.22 -72.74 -25.28
CA LEU A 73 42.08 -71.55 -25.22
C LEU A 73 41.48 -70.32 -25.94
N GLN A 74 40.78 -70.51 -27.06
CA GLN A 74 40.15 -69.41 -27.78
C GLN A 74 38.96 -68.82 -27.01
N LEU A 75 38.25 -69.66 -26.25
CA LEU A 75 37.15 -69.23 -25.38
C LEU A 75 37.70 -68.50 -24.16
N ASP A 76 38.77 -69.02 -23.56
CA ASP A 76 39.45 -68.40 -22.44
C ASP A 76 40.02 -67.02 -22.82
N GLU A 77 40.58 -66.87 -24.03
CA GLU A 77 41.07 -65.60 -24.55
C GLU A 77 39.93 -64.61 -24.82
N ALA A 78 38.81 -65.07 -25.38
CA ALA A 78 37.62 -64.24 -25.59
C ALA A 78 37.01 -63.76 -24.25
N LEU A 79 36.88 -64.64 -23.26
CA LEU A 79 36.38 -64.31 -21.92
C LEU A 79 37.29 -63.31 -21.22
N LYS A 80 38.60 -63.50 -21.32
CA LYS A 80 39.59 -62.59 -20.75
C LYS A 80 39.60 -61.21 -21.40
N ASN A 81 39.26 -61.12 -22.69
CA ASN A 81 39.09 -59.82 -23.36
C ASN A 81 37.80 -59.14 -22.91
N ILE A 82 36.70 -59.87 -22.72
CA ILE A 82 35.44 -59.30 -22.22
C ILE A 82 35.61 -58.72 -20.80
N GLU A 83 36.34 -59.40 -19.91
CA GLU A 83 36.63 -58.90 -18.57
C GLU A 83 37.50 -57.63 -18.56
N ASN A 84 38.27 -57.37 -19.63
CA ASN A 84 39.19 -56.23 -19.71
C ASN A 84 38.61 -55.00 -20.44
N GLU A 85 37.58 -55.14 -21.26
CA GLU A 85 37.08 -54.03 -22.10
C GLU A 85 35.94 -53.20 -21.48
N GLY A 86 35.43 -53.57 -20.31
CA GLY A 86 34.41 -52.79 -19.61
C GLY A 86 34.99 -51.93 -18.49
N PRO A 87 34.52 -50.67 -18.27
CA PRO A 87 34.68 -50.07 -16.96
C PRO A 87 34.02 -51.01 -15.95
N GLY A 88 34.82 -51.55 -15.03
CA GLY A 88 34.32 -52.49 -14.02
C GLY A 88 33.10 -51.90 -13.31
N ASN A 89 32.18 -52.77 -12.88
CA ASN A 89 30.91 -52.36 -12.26
C ASN A 89 31.11 -51.34 -11.12
N ASP A 90 32.20 -51.49 -10.36
CA ASP A 90 32.63 -50.57 -9.30
C ASP A 90 32.95 -49.14 -9.79
N SER A 91 33.48 -49.01 -11.01
CA SER A 91 33.76 -47.70 -11.63
C SER A 91 32.47 -46.98 -12.00
N LEU A 92 31.50 -47.71 -12.56
CA LEU A 92 30.18 -47.17 -12.89
C LEU A 92 29.41 -46.80 -11.63
N GLU A 93 29.45 -47.64 -10.59
CA GLU A 93 28.81 -47.37 -9.30
C GLU A 93 29.42 -46.14 -8.62
N SER A 94 30.75 -45.98 -8.68
CA SER A 94 31.44 -44.77 -8.21
C SER A 94 31.03 -43.51 -8.98
N GLU A 95 30.81 -43.62 -10.29
CA GLU A 95 30.37 -42.50 -11.12
C GLU A 95 28.92 -42.11 -10.84
N VAL A 96 28.03 -43.10 -10.68
CA VAL A 96 26.65 -42.89 -10.24
C VAL A 96 26.62 -42.16 -8.90
N ASP A 97 27.44 -42.58 -7.94
CA ASP A 97 27.55 -41.91 -6.63
C ASP A 97 28.03 -40.46 -6.74
N LYS A 98 29.00 -40.18 -7.61
CA LYS A 98 29.49 -38.81 -7.86
C LYS A 98 28.39 -37.94 -8.48
N LEU A 99 27.69 -38.46 -9.48
CA LEU A 99 26.59 -37.77 -10.14
C LEU A 99 25.43 -37.52 -9.17
N GLN A 100 25.12 -38.48 -8.31
CA GLN A 100 24.09 -38.34 -7.29
C GLN A 100 24.44 -37.26 -6.26
N LYS A 101 25.70 -37.22 -5.81
CA LYS A 101 26.20 -36.13 -4.94
C LYS A 101 26.13 -34.77 -5.63
N ALA A 102 26.54 -34.69 -6.90
CA ALA A 102 26.49 -33.47 -7.69
C ALA A 102 25.03 -32.98 -7.88
N LEU A 103 24.10 -33.90 -8.12
CA LEU A 103 22.67 -33.59 -8.26
C LEU A 103 22.08 -33.02 -6.97
N VAL A 104 22.40 -33.63 -5.82
CA VAL A 104 21.99 -33.13 -4.49
C VAL A 104 22.56 -31.73 -4.24
N GLN A 105 23.83 -31.51 -4.54
CA GLN A 105 24.45 -30.19 -4.39
C GLN A 105 23.80 -29.14 -5.31
N ALA A 106 23.54 -29.48 -6.57
CA ALA A 106 22.92 -28.58 -7.53
C ALA A 106 21.48 -28.21 -7.15
N THR A 107 20.71 -29.18 -6.66
CA THR A 107 19.33 -28.95 -6.18
C THR A 107 19.30 -28.09 -4.92
N ALA A 108 20.19 -28.31 -3.96
CA ALA A 108 20.34 -27.45 -2.78
C ALA A 108 20.72 -26.00 -3.18
N ARG A 109 21.66 -25.85 -4.12
CA ARG A 109 22.04 -24.54 -4.65
C ARG A 109 20.86 -23.83 -5.32
N LYS A 110 20.10 -24.55 -6.16
CA LYS A 110 18.89 -24.02 -6.80
C LYS A 110 17.86 -23.54 -5.77
N GLN A 111 17.60 -24.31 -4.72
CA GLN A 111 16.66 -23.92 -3.66
C GLN A 111 17.13 -22.66 -2.91
N SER A 112 18.43 -22.55 -2.62
CA SER A 112 19.01 -21.35 -2.00
C SER A 112 18.82 -20.11 -2.88
N LEU A 113 19.09 -20.22 -4.19
CA LEU A 113 18.85 -19.11 -5.13
C LEU A 113 17.37 -18.73 -5.21
N LEU A 114 16.46 -19.70 -5.27
CA LEU A 114 15.02 -19.44 -5.27
C LEU A 114 14.57 -18.70 -4.01
N SER A 115 15.08 -19.08 -2.84
CA SER A 115 14.82 -18.35 -1.59
C SER A 115 15.29 -16.90 -1.67
N HIS A 116 16.46 -16.66 -2.24
CA HIS A 116 16.98 -15.31 -2.43
C HIS A 116 16.14 -14.51 -3.42
N CYS A 117 15.78 -15.07 -4.57
CA CYS A 117 14.88 -14.43 -5.55
C CYS A 117 13.53 -14.07 -4.92
N ASN A 118 12.95 -14.97 -4.13
CA ASN A 118 11.68 -14.71 -3.44
C ASN A 118 11.81 -13.55 -2.44
N LYS A 119 12.91 -13.50 -1.67
CA LYS A 119 13.18 -12.38 -0.76
C LYS A 119 13.31 -11.05 -1.50
N LEU A 120 14.07 -11.03 -2.60
CA LEU A 120 14.24 -9.83 -3.43
C LEU A 120 12.93 -9.40 -4.07
N SER A 121 12.11 -10.33 -4.54
CA SER A 121 10.78 -10.06 -5.11
C SER A 121 9.87 -9.39 -4.08
N VAL A 122 9.81 -9.91 -2.85
CA VAL A 122 9.04 -9.29 -1.75
C VAL A 122 9.55 -7.89 -1.43
N GLN A 123 10.87 -7.70 -1.36
CA GLN A 123 11.46 -6.37 -1.14
C GLN A 123 11.13 -5.38 -2.27
N GLN A 124 11.19 -5.84 -3.52
CA GLN A 124 10.86 -5.05 -4.69
C GLN A 124 9.40 -4.57 -4.65
N VAL A 125 8.46 -5.46 -4.35
CA VAL A 125 7.03 -5.09 -4.19
C VAL A 125 6.85 -4.09 -3.04
N GLY A 126 7.54 -4.30 -1.91
CA GLY A 126 7.51 -3.37 -0.78
C GLY A 126 8.03 -1.97 -1.15
N LEU A 127 9.11 -1.88 -1.92
CA LEU A 127 9.65 -0.61 -2.42
C LEU A 127 8.72 0.04 -3.43
N GLN A 128 8.14 -0.71 -4.37
CA GLN A 128 7.17 -0.19 -5.33
C GLN A 128 5.95 0.43 -4.64
N ASN A 129 5.41 -0.24 -3.62
CA ASN A 129 4.30 0.31 -2.83
C ASN A 129 4.67 1.62 -2.12
N LYS A 130 5.90 1.72 -1.59
CA LYS A 130 6.39 2.97 -0.98
C LYS A 130 6.55 4.09 -2.01
N VAL A 131 7.08 3.76 -3.19
CA VAL A 131 7.24 4.72 -4.29
C VAL A 131 5.87 5.23 -4.75
N MET A 132 4.87 4.35 -4.89
CA MET A 132 3.50 4.76 -5.24
C MET A 132 2.91 5.73 -4.22
N LYS A 133 3.03 5.42 -2.91
CA LYS A 133 2.56 6.33 -1.85
C LYS A 133 3.29 7.67 -1.85
N MET A 134 4.61 7.67 -2.07
CA MET A 134 5.38 8.91 -2.16
C MET A 134 4.94 9.75 -3.36
N LYS A 135 4.67 9.11 -4.50
CA LYS A 135 4.18 9.78 -5.69
C LYS A 135 2.80 10.42 -5.48
N GLU A 136 1.89 9.75 -4.78
CA GLU A 136 0.59 10.34 -4.42
C GLU A 136 0.74 11.62 -3.58
N VAL A 137 1.69 11.62 -2.64
CA VAL A 137 2.01 12.79 -1.80
C VAL A 137 2.65 13.90 -2.63
N GLU A 138 3.57 13.57 -3.51
CA GLU A 138 4.20 14.51 -4.45
C GLU A 138 3.15 15.19 -5.34
N GLU A 139 2.27 14.40 -5.96
CA GLU A 139 1.19 14.94 -6.81
C GLU A 139 0.22 15.81 -6.01
N GLN A 140 -0.06 15.48 -4.74
CA GLN A 140 -0.89 16.31 -3.87
C GLN A 140 -0.18 17.63 -3.51
N ALA A 141 1.12 17.59 -3.23
CA ALA A 141 1.92 18.77 -2.97
C ALA A 141 1.96 19.70 -4.19
N ASP A 142 2.13 19.14 -5.39
CA ASP A 142 2.10 19.89 -6.65
C ASP A 142 0.75 20.55 -6.91
N ARG A 143 -0.36 19.83 -6.66
CA ARG A 143 -1.71 20.42 -6.75
C ARG A 143 -1.89 21.59 -5.78
N ASN A 144 -1.42 21.44 -4.55
CA ASN A 144 -1.49 22.50 -3.54
C ASN A 144 -0.62 23.70 -3.94
N LEU A 145 0.60 23.46 -4.41
CA LEU A 145 1.51 24.50 -4.87
C LEU A 145 0.87 25.29 -6.02
N LYS A 146 0.35 24.61 -7.04
CA LYS A 146 -0.34 25.24 -8.16
C LYS A 146 -1.51 26.10 -7.69
N GLN A 147 -2.34 25.58 -6.78
CA GLN A 147 -3.46 26.33 -6.22
C GLN A 147 -3.01 27.60 -5.47
N VAL A 148 -1.91 27.52 -4.71
CA VAL A 148 -1.35 28.68 -4.00
C VAL A 148 -0.78 29.69 -4.99
N THR A 149 -0.03 29.23 -6.00
CA THR A 149 0.49 30.09 -7.07
C THR A 149 -0.63 30.83 -7.80
N ASP A 150 -1.71 30.14 -8.18
CA ASP A 150 -2.87 30.76 -8.83
C ASP A 150 -3.56 31.78 -7.92
N LYS A 151 -3.66 31.51 -6.61
CA LYS A 151 -4.19 32.45 -5.63
C LYS A 151 -3.33 33.70 -5.49
N CYS A 152 -2.01 33.54 -5.42
CA CYS A 152 -1.07 34.66 -5.39
C CYS A 152 -1.19 35.51 -6.67
N ALA A 153 -1.20 34.89 -7.85
CA ALA A 153 -1.38 35.60 -9.11
C ALA A 153 -2.71 36.38 -9.16
N MET A 154 -3.81 35.82 -8.66
CA MET A 154 -5.09 36.54 -8.55
C MET A 154 -5.02 37.71 -7.56
N GLN A 155 -4.29 37.57 -6.46
CA GLN A 155 -4.08 38.64 -5.49
C GLN A 155 -3.22 39.76 -6.08
N ASP A 156 -2.17 39.44 -6.82
CA ASP A 156 -1.33 40.43 -7.49
C ASP A 156 -2.13 41.29 -8.47
N VAL A 157 -3.02 40.67 -9.26
CA VAL A 157 -3.94 41.42 -10.15
C VAL A 157 -4.86 42.34 -9.34
N LYS A 158 -5.40 41.89 -8.21
CA LYS A 158 -6.27 42.71 -7.35
C LYS A 158 -5.50 43.88 -6.73
N ILE A 159 -4.29 43.65 -6.23
CA ILE A 159 -3.43 44.67 -5.64
C ILE A 159 -3.05 45.69 -6.70
N ASN A 160 -2.62 45.24 -7.89
CA ASN A 160 -2.30 46.13 -9.01
C ASN A 160 -3.50 47.00 -9.40
N LYS A 161 -4.71 46.43 -9.46
CA LYS A 161 -5.93 47.20 -9.72
C LYS A 161 -6.23 48.22 -8.61
N ALA A 162 -6.05 47.84 -7.34
CA ALA A 162 -6.24 48.75 -6.21
C ALA A 162 -5.21 49.89 -6.24
N LEU A 163 -3.95 49.60 -6.55
CA LEU A 163 -2.88 50.59 -6.70
C LEU A 163 -3.16 51.55 -7.87
N GLN A 164 -3.61 51.04 -9.02
CA GLN A 164 -4.02 51.89 -10.15
C GLN A 164 -5.20 52.80 -9.79
N SER A 165 -6.20 52.27 -9.08
CA SER A 165 -7.33 53.06 -8.60
C SER A 165 -6.90 54.16 -7.62
N LEU A 166 -6.02 53.83 -6.68
CA LEU A 166 -5.45 54.77 -5.72
C LEU A 166 -4.62 55.84 -6.42
N ALA A 167 -3.76 55.45 -7.36
CA ALA A 167 -2.97 56.38 -8.18
C ALA A 167 -3.89 57.33 -8.96
N GLY A 168 -4.98 56.82 -9.54
CA GLY A 168 -5.99 57.65 -10.19
C GLY A 168 -6.72 58.60 -9.23
N ALA A 169 -7.04 58.16 -8.01
CA ALA A 169 -7.65 59.02 -6.98
C ALA A 169 -6.69 60.12 -6.51
N ILE A 170 -5.42 59.80 -6.29
CA ILE A 170 -4.37 60.77 -5.97
C ILE A 170 -4.18 61.75 -7.13
N GLY A 171 -4.18 61.28 -8.39
CA GLY A 171 -4.13 62.13 -9.57
C GLY A 171 -5.28 63.13 -9.63
N ARG A 172 -6.53 62.67 -9.43
CA ARG A 172 -7.70 63.56 -9.34
C ARG A 172 -7.60 64.55 -8.18
N LEU A 173 -7.10 64.11 -7.02
CA LEU A 173 -6.86 65.01 -5.89
C LEU A 173 -5.84 66.08 -6.26
N GLY A 174 -4.72 65.69 -6.89
CA GLY A 174 -3.71 66.61 -7.40
C GLY A 174 -4.28 67.63 -8.39
N GLU A 175 -5.15 67.21 -9.31
CA GLU A 175 -5.85 68.11 -10.24
C GLU A 175 -6.78 69.10 -9.52
N LEU A 176 -7.53 68.66 -8.51
CA LEU A 176 -8.41 69.53 -7.72
C LEU A 176 -7.64 70.62 -6.98
N TYR A 177 -6.46 70.30 -6.46
CA TYR A 177 -5.59 71.29 -5.82
C TYR A 177 -4.89 72.19 -6.84
N LYS A 178 -4.46 71.66 -7.98
CA LYS A 178 -3.85 72.45 -9.07
C LYS A 178 -4.83 73.46 -9.70
N ASN A 179 -6.09 73.09 -9.90
CA ASN A 179 -7.10 73.94 -10.54
C ASN A 179 -7.59 75.12 -9.68
N LYS A 180 -7.29 75.17 -8.37
CA LYS A 180 -7.54 76.35 -7.54
C LYS A 180 -6.52 77.48 -7.76
N SER A 181 -5.36 77.19 -8.34
CA SER A 181 -4.28 78.15 -8.61
C SER A 181 -4.55 79.02 -9.85
N GLU A 182 -5.38 78.58 -10.79
CA GLU A 182 -5.59 79.27 -12.08
C GLU A 182 -6.79 80.24 -12.10
N GLY A 183 -7.45 80.46 -10.95
CA GLY A 183 -8.46 81.49 -10.78
C GLY A 183 -7.82 82.88 -10.62
N LYS A 184 -7.73 83.64 -11.72
CA LYS A 184 -7.29 85.05 -11.79
C LYS A 184 -7.55 85.86 -10.51
N GLY A 185 -6.47 86.20 -9.80
CA GLY A 185 -6.47 87.22 -8.75
C GLY A 185 -5.05 87.56 -8.33
N LYS A 186 -4.52 88.68 -8.83
CA LYS A 186 -3.31 89.31 -8.27
C LYS A 186 -3.57 89.64 -6.80
N MET A 187 -2.91 88.96 -5.87
CA MET A 187 -2.53 89.54 -4.59
C MET A 187 -1.39 88.74 -3.97
N ASN A 188 -0.44 89.46 -3.41
CA ASN A 188 0.80 89.00 -2.82
C ASN A 188 0.60 88.03 -1.63
N SER A 189 1.72 87.38 -1.30
CA SER A 189 2.06 86.61 -0.09
C SER A 189 1.69 85.12 -0.06
N SER A 190 2.70 84.28 -0.34
CA SER A 190 3.06 83.07 0.41
C SER A 190 1.91 82.20 0.91
N SER A 191 1.02 81.76 0.01
CA SER A 191 0.15 80.63 0.29
C SER A 191 0.69 79.45 -0.49
N GLU A 192 1.59 78.69 0.13
CA GLU A 192 1.92 77.35 -0.35
C GLU A 192 0.63 76.53 -0.45
N ASP A 193 0.56 75.64 -1.44
CA ASP A 193 -0.56 74.73 -1.66
C ASP A 193 -0.69 73.75 -0.48
N HIS A 194 -1.23 74.22 0.65
CA HIS A 194 -1.40 73.42 1.85
C HIS A 194 -2.60 72.49 1.69
N PHE A 195 -2.41 71.21 2.05
CA PHE A 195 -3.53 70.28 2.20
C PHE A 195 -4.50 70.81 3.25
N LEU A 196 -5.81 70.56 3.10
CA LEU A 196 -6.84 70.95 4.08
C LEU A 196 -6.50 70.51 5.52
N SER A 197 -5.77 69.40 5.67
CA SER A 197 -5.30 68.87 6.97
C SER A 197 -4.15 69.66 7.60
N GLN A 198 -3.54 70.59 6.87
CA GLN A 198 -2.42 71.43 7.32
C GLN A 198 -2.86 72.89 7.57
N LEU A 199 -4.12 73.23 7.30
CA LEU A 199 -4.66 74.54 7.63
C LEU A 199 -4.92 74.63 9.14
N ASP A 200 -4.57 75.76 9.73
CA ASP A 200 -4.88 76.06 11.12
C ASP A 200 -6.40 76.26 11.29
N LEU A 201 -7.06 75.25 11.87
CA LEU A 201 -8.51 75.21 12.11
C LEU A 201 -8.90 75.77 13.48
N SER A 202 -7.94 76.27 14.26
CA SER A 202 -8.17 76.76 15.63
C SER A 202 -9.30 77.80 15.69
N ALA A 203 -9.29 78.79 14.79
CA ALA A 203 -10.32 79.81 14.72
C ALA A 203 -11.73 79.26 14.42
N PHE A 204 -11.82 78.16 13.66
CA PHE A 204 -13.09 77.50 13.35
C PHE A 204 -13.59 76.68 14.55
N HIS A 205 -12.68 75.98 15.23
CA HIS A 205 -12.98 75.27 16.47
C HIS A 205 -13.41 76.23 17.59
N ASP A 206 -12.79 77.40 17.69
CA ASP A 206 -13.17 78.43 18.66
C ASP A 206 -14.58 78.98 18.37
N ALA A 207 -14.90 79.20 17.10
CA ALA A 207 -16.24 79.62 16.68
C ALA A 207 -17.28 78.52 16.94
N GLU A 208 -16.98 77.27 16.61
CA GLU A 208 -17.84 76.12 16.89
C GLU A 208 -18.08 75.96 18.40
N ALA A 209 -17.04 76.08 19.22
CA ALA A 209 -17.15 76.03 20.68
C ALA A 209 -18.05 77.16 21.20
N LYS A 210 -17.89 78.38 20.66
CA LYS A 210 -18.73 79.52 21.01
C LYS A 210 -20.20 79.29 20.64
N TYR A 211 -20.49 78.90 19.41
CA TYR A 211 -21.88 78.66 18.98
C TYR A 211 -22.50 77.46 19.68
N SER A 212 -21.73 76.40 19.93
CA SER A 212 -22.18 75.25 20.72
C SER A 212 -22.49 75.66 22.17
N HIS A 213 -21.67 76.53 22.76
CA HIS A 213 -21.91 77.10 24.07
C HIS A 213 -23.18 77.97 24.08
N ASP A 214 -23.33 78.87 23.12
CA ASP A 214 -24.50 79.76 22.99
C ASP A 214 -25.78 78.96 22.75
N LEU A 215 -25.73 77.92 21.91
CA LEU A 215 -26.85 77.01 21.68
C LEU A 215 -27.19 76.21 22.95
N THR A 216 -26.19 75.76 23.70
CA THR A 216 -26.40 75.06 24.97
C THR A 216 -26.99 75.99 26.02
N ALA A 217 -26.53 77.24 26.11
CA ALA A 217 -27.07 78.25 27.01
C ALA A 217 -28.52 78.61 26.65
N PHE A 218 -28.81 78.79 25.36
CA PHE A 218 -30.15 79.02 24.85
C PHE A 218 -31.08 77.83 25.16
N THR A 219 -30.62 76.61 24.92
CA THR A 219 -31.37 75.38 25.24
C THR A 219 -31.59 75.26 26.75
N LYS A 220 -30.59 75.60 27.58
CA LYS A 220 -30.74 75.61 29.04
C LYS A 220 -31.79 76.60 29.52
N LYS A 221 -31.77 77.81 28.96
CA LYS A 221 -32.71 78.86 29.29
C LYS A 221 -34.15 78.52 28.88
N GLN A 222 -34.33 77.90 27.71
CA GLN A 222 -35.66 77.51 27.24
C GLN A 222 -36.24 76.28 27.93
N PHE A 223 -35.42 75.26 28.20
CA PHE A 223 -35.93 73.97 28.66
C PHE A 223 -35.72 73.71 30.16
N PHE A 224 -34.82 74.42 30.84
CA PHE A 224 -34.45 74.11 32.23
C PHE A 224 -34.65 75.26 33.24
N GLU A 225 -34.88 76.52 32.82
CA GLU A 225 -35.17 77.64 33.75
C GLU A 225 -36.67 77.84 34.10
N PHE A 226 -37.61 77.09 33.49
CA PHE A 226 -39.04 77.16 33.85
C PHE A 226 -39.57 75.94 34.64
N ASN A 227 -38.71 75.07 35.16
CA ASN A 227 -39.15 73.97 36.04
C ASN A 227 -38.18 73.75 37.19
N SER A 228 -38.29 74.58 38.23
CA SER A 228 -37.84 74.24 39.58
C SER A 228 -38.75 73.17 40.18
N ALA A 229 -38.64 71.92 39.71
CA ALA A 229 -39.04 70.72 40.46
C ALA A 229 -38.72 69.43 39.68
N ALA A 230 -38.06 68.51 40.40
CA ALA A 230 -37.91 67.06 40.18
C ALA A 230 -36.64 66.56 39.46
N PRO A 231 -35.93 65.57 40.06
CA PRO A 231 -34.79 64.91 39.43
C PRO A 231 -35.26 63.95 38.34
N VAL A 232 -34.67 64.10 37.15
CA VAL A 232 -34.81 63.16 36.04
C VAL A 232 -34.26 61.80 36.47
N LYS A 233 -35.13 60.81 36.65
CA LYS A 233 -34.75 59.40 36.75
C LYS A 233 -34.18 58.94 35.41
N TYR A 234 -32.91 58.56 35.38
CA TYR A 234 -32.37 57.75 34.29
C TYR A 234 -33.07 56.38 34.30
N CYS A 235 -33.88 56.10 33.27
CA CYS A 235 -34.36 54.75 33.00
C CYS A 235 -33.17 53.86 32.64
N ARG A 236 -32.83 52.89 33.51
CA ARG A 236 -32.03 51.72 33.13
C ARG A 236 -32.89 50.81 32.24
N THR A 237 -32.87 51.01 30.94
CA THR A 237 -33.26 49.99 29.97
C THR A 237 -32.00 49.41 29.34
N GLY A 238 -31.38 48.44 30.03
CA GLY A 238 -30.39 47.58 29.40
C GLY A 238 -31.04 46.82 28.26
N SER A 239 -30.33 46.68 27.13
CA SER A 239 -30.85 45.97 25.96
C SER A 239 -31.23 44.52 26.32
N PRO A 240 -32.21 43.89 25.63
CA PRO A 240 -32.59 42.50 25.86
C PRO A 240 -31.40 41.53 25.79
N LEU A 241 -30.40 41.84 24.96
CA LEU A 241 -29.16 41.07 24.85
C LEU A 241 -28.35 41.09 26.16
N THR A 242 -28.29 42.23 26.83
CA THR A 242 -27.54 42.40 28.08
C THR A 242 -28.19 41.59 29.20
N LEU A 243 -29.53 41.65 29.30
CA LEU A 243 -30.32 40.86 30.26
C LEU A 243 -30.19 39.36 29.99
N TRP A 244 -30.22 38.95 28.72
CA TRP A 244 -30.07 37.55 28.32
C TRP A 244 -28.67 37.01 28.66
N TYR A 245 -27.61 37.74 28.32
CA TYR A 245 -26.23 37.34 28.65
C TYR A 245 -26.00 37.24 30.17
N SER A 246 -26.56 38.16 30.97
CA SER A 246 -26.47 38.08 32.43
C SER A 246 -27.29 36.94 33.05
N SER A 247 -28.25 36.36 32.30
CA SER A 247 -29.01 35.18 32.76
C SER A 247 -28.30 33.85 32.52
N VAL A 248 -27.24 33.84 31.69
CA VAL A 248 -26.44 32.63 31.42
C VAL A 248 -25.25 32.60 32.36
N GLY A 249 -25.33 31.76 33.40
CA GLY A 249 -24.23 31.55 34.33
C GLY A 249 -23.02 30.92 33.63
N SER A 250 -21.94 31.69 33.47
CA SER A 250 -20.67 31.18 32.93
C SER A 250 -19.85 30.56 34.06
N ILE A 251 -19.82 29.23 34.13
CA ILE A 251 -18.92 28.49 35.02
C ILE A 251 -17.72 28.05 34.18
N ALA A 252 -16.51 28.37 34.64
CA ALA A 252 -15.30 27.90 33.98
C ALA A 252 -15.19 26.37 34.07
N GLY A 253 -15.04 25.70 32.93
CA GLY A 253 -14.91 24.25 32.81
C GLY A 253 -15.94 23.60 31.90
N PHE A 254 -16.00 22.28 31.91
CA PHE A 254 -16.93 21.50 31.10
C PHE A 254 -18.38 21.67 31.61
N CYS A 255 -19.13 22.61 31.03
CA CYS A 255 -20.52 22.84 31.39
C CYS A 255 -21.40 21.62 31.05
N LYS A 256 -22.05 21.04 32.08
CA LYS A 256 -23.00 19.91 31.93
C LYS A 256 -24.11 20.21 30.90
N GLU A 257 -24.50 21.47 30.78
CA GLU A 257 -25.49 21.96 29.80
C GLU A 257 -25.04 21.78 28.34
N ALA A 258 -23.74 21.97 28.06
CA ALA A 258 -23.17 21.78 26.72
C ALA A 258 -23.20 20.30 26.31
N PHE A 259 -22.88 19.39 27.24
CA PHE A 259 -22.96 17.94 27.00
C PHE A 259 -24.40 17.43 26.87
N ARG A 260 -25.37 18.00 27.59
CA ARG A 260 -26.80 17.67 27.39
C ARG A 260 -27.27 18.00 25.97
N SER A 261 -26.80 19.12 25.42
CA SER A 261 -27.12 19.52 24.04
C SER A 261 -26.43 18.61 23.02
N LEU A 262 -25.19 18.20 23.28
CA LEU A 262 -24.47 17.24 22.44
C LEU A 262 -25.15 15.85 22.45
N LYS A 263 -25.53 15.36 23.63
CA LYS A 263 -26.21 14.07 23.82
C LYS A 263 -27.52 14.00 23.04
N ARG A 264 -28.29 15.09 22.98
CA ARG A 264 -29.55 15.18 22.21
C ARG A 264 -29.34 15.05 20.70
N ARG A 265 -28.20 15.53 20.17
CA ARG A 265 -27.83 15.39 18.75
C ARG A 265 -27.33 13.98 18.42
N VAL A 266 -26.62 13.35 19.36
CA VAL A 266 -26.16 11.95 19.21
C VAL A 266 -27.33 10.96 19.25
N THR A 267 -28.33 11.18 20.10
CA THR A 267 -29.54 10.32 20.14
C THR A 267 -30.50 10.54 18.97
N GLY A 268 -30.39 11.64 18.23
CA GLY A 268 -31.17 11.85 17.00
C GLY A 268 -30.60 11.13 15.77
N ALA A 269 -29.38 10.57 15.87
CA ALA A 269 -28.73 9.79 14.83
C ALA A 269 -28.95 8.28 15.10
N GLU A 270 -30.21 7.83 15.04
CA GLU A 270 -30.56 6.41 15.15
C GLU A 270 -30.33 5.68 13.82
N THR A 271 -29.08 5.38 13.48
CA THR A 271 -28.74 4.39 12.45
C THR A 271 -27.40 3.73 12.77
N GLY A 272 -27.34 2.88 13.80
CA GLY A 272 -26.33 1.80 13.97
C GLY A 272 -24.82 2.09 13.85
N GLU A 273 -24.40 3.31 13.56
CA GLU A 273 -23.02 3.69 13.27
C GLU A 273 -22.42 4.38 14.49
N GLN A 274 -21.20 3.94 14.87
CA GLN A 274 -20.44 4.61 15.92
C GLN A 274 -20.13 6.04 15.50
N VAL A 275 -20.66 7.01 16.25
CA VAL A 275 -20.29 8.43 16.09
C VAL A 275 -18.93 8.66 16.72
N ILE A 276 -17.87 8.64 15.90
CA ILE A 276 -16.51 9.00 16.31
C ILE A 276 -16.39 10.52 16.24
N CYS A 277 -16.35 11.18 17.40
CA CYS A 277 -16.05 12.61 17.50
C CYS A 277 -14.61 12.81 17.95
N THR A 278 -13.82 13.57 17.18
CA THR A 278 -12.49 14.01 17.58
C THR A 278 -12.59 15.36 18.27
N LEU A 279 -12.17 15.45 19.53
CA LEU A 279 -12.08 16.70 20.26
C LEU A 279 -10.72 17.33 19.96
N MET A 280 -10.71 18.47 19.28
CA MET A 280 -9.50 19.29 19.13
C MET A 280 -9.58 20.45 20.11
N LEU A 281 -8.57 20.58 20.97
CA LEU A 281 -8.41 21.68 21.91
C LEU A 281 -7.20 22.50 21.47
N ASP A 282 -7.35 23.82 21.48
CA ASP A 282 -6.27 24.77 21.21
C ASP A 282 -6.27 25.82 22.33
N GLU A 283 -5.08 26.23 22.77
CA GLU A 283 -4.91 27.17 23.86
C GLU A 283 -4.65 28.57 23.31
N MET A 284 -5.57 29.51 23.58
CA MET A 284 -5.35 30.92 23.27
C MET A 284 -4.61 31.61 24.42
N ALA A 285 -3.45 32.20 24.12
CA ALA A 285 -2.75 33.08 25.04
C ALA A 285 -3.51 34.40 25.22
N ILE A 286 -4.10 34.60 26.39
CA ILE A 286 -4.80 35.85 26.75
C ILE A 286 -3.87 36.70 27.61
N LYS A 287 -3.77 38.00 27.30
CA LYS A 287 -2.97 38.94 28.11
C LYS A 287 -3.53 39.02 29.52
N LYS A 288 -2.67 38.77 30.52
CA LYS A 288 -3.00 38.93 31.93
C LYS A 288 -3.06 40.42 32.26
N HIS A 289 -4.26 40.97 32.32
CA HIS A 289 -4.52 42.23 33.02
C HIS A 289 -5.06 41.88 34.40
N VAL A 290 -4.32 42.28 35.44
CA VAL A 290 -4.77 42.27 36.83
C VAL A 290 -5.34 43.64 37.14
#